data_AF-A0A0T5PLC8-F1
#
_entry.id   AF-A0A0T5PLC8-F1
#
_cell.length_a   1.000
_cell.length_b   1.000
_cell.length_c   1.000
_cell.angle_alpha   90.00
_cell.angle_beta   90.00
_cell.angle_gamma   90.00
#
_symmetry.space_group_name_H-M   'P 1'
#
loop_
_entity.id
_entity.type
_entity.pdbx_description
1 polymer ?
#
loop_
_entity_poly.entity_id
_entity_poly.type
_entity_poly.pdbx_seq_one_letter_code
_entity_poly.pdbx_strand_id
1 'polypeptide(L)'
;KIDMGYVSLTSPDEESRIIAPHTLVCTPLRWHVRAYCEKNRDFRDFVLSRFRGINGIEGDAEMTKEQDERWNTTIDIVLVPDSRLTDYQKAIIAEDYNMQHGKRVFSVRSALVPYAVQALNLDLAKIEARPEAQQIMVANLDEVKRHAF
;
A
#
# COMPACT_ATOMS: atom_id res chain seq x y z
N LYS A 1 -3.00 -17.88 -16.56
CA LYS A 1 -2.24 -17.63 -15.31
C LYS A 1 -0.77 -17.91 -15.60
N ILE A 2 0.15 -17.51 -14.73
CA ILE A 2 1.59 -17.80 -14.92
C ILE A 2 2.10 -18.62 -13.75
N ASP A 3 2.88 -19.66 -14.03
CA ASP A 3 3.73 -20.33 -13.05
C ASP A 3 5.10 -19.66 -13.04
N MET A 4 5.57 -19.28 -11.86
CA MET A 4 6.83 -18.61 -11.65
C MET A 4 7.61 -19.17 -10.48
N GLY A 5 8.94 -19.12 -10.58
CA GLY A 5 9.83 -19.20 -9.44
C GLY A 5 9.82 -17.88 -8.67
N TYR A 6 9.53 -17.93 -7.37
CA TYR A 6 9.50 -16.75 -6.50
C TYR A 6 10.18 -17.02 -5.16
N VAL A 7 11.01 -16.07 -4.72
CA VAL A 7 11.68 -16.12 -3.40
C VAL A 7 11.00 -15.12 -2.46
N SER A 8 10.68 -15.53 -1.23
CA SER A 8 10.13 -14.64 -0.21
C SER A 8 11.13 -14.43 0.94
N LEU A 9 10.82 -13.51 1.85
CA LEU A 9 11.64 -13.36 3.07
C LEU A 9 11.38 -14.48 4.09
N THR A 10 10.22 -15.12 4.02
CA THR A 10 9.78 -16.15 4.96
C THR A 10 10.18 -17.55 4.53
N SER A 11 10.63 -17.71 3.27
CA SER A 11 11.08 -18.97 2.69
C SER A 11 12.32 -18.69 1.85
N PRO A 12 13.51 -19.12 2.31
CA PRO A 12 14.77 -18.85 1.61
C PRO A 12 14.91 -19.64 0.31
N ASP A 13 14.10 -20.68 0.12
CA ASP A 13 14.11 -21.50 -1.09
C ASP A 13 13.18 -20.92 -2.17
N GLU A 14 13.57 -21.10 -3.42
CA GLU A 14 12.72 -20.77 -4.56
C GLU A 14 11.47 -21.66 -4.54
N GLU A 15 10.30 -21.02 -4.51
CA GLU A 15 9.05 -21.76 -4.59
C GLU A 15 8.33 -21.44 -5.89
N SER A 16 7.82 -22.48 -6.55
CA SER A 16 6.85 -22.31 -7.64
C SER A 16 5.56 -21.67 -7.10
N ARG A 17 5.03 -20.74 -7.88
CA ARG A 17 3.81 -19.97 -7.61
C ARG A 17 3.02 -19.83 -8.88
N ILE A 18 1.76 -20.27 -8.85
CA ILE A 18 0.79 -19.95 -9.89
C ILE A 18 0.04 -18.69 -9.46
N ILE A 19 0.15 -17.64 -10.27
CA ILE A 19 -0.58 -16.39 -10.03
C ILE A 19 -1.32 -15.91 -11.29
N ALA A 20 -2.41 -15.18 -11.09
CA ALA A 20 -3.11 -14.43 -12.12
C ALA A 20 -2.79 -12.93 -11.97
N PRO A 21 -1.74 -12.42 -12.65
CA PRO A 21 -1.35 -11.03 -12.54
C PRO A 21 -2.35 -10.13 -13.27
N HIS A 22 -2.63 -8.95 -12.73
CA HIS A 22 -3.53 -8.00 -13.38
C HIS A 22 -3.09 -6.54 -13.36
N THR A 23 -2.27 -6.10 -12.40
CA THR A 23 -1.80 -4.70 -12.36
C THR A 23 -0.33 -4.60 -11.95
N LEU A 24 0.43 -3.73 -12.63
CA LEU A 24 1.71 -3.24 -12.13
C LEU A 24 1.49 -2.07 -11.17
N VAL A 25 2.10 -2.15 -9.99
CA VAL A 25 2.05 -1.13 -8.94
C VAL A 25 3.45 -0.56 -8.76
N CYS A 26 3.59 0.74 -8.93
CA CYS A 26 4.82 1.47 -8.64
C CYS A 26 4.73 2.11 -7.26
N THR A 27 5.66 1.79 -6.38
CA THR A 27 5.85 2.47 -5.10
C THR A 27 7.14 3.29 -5.15
N PRO A 28 7.39 4.22 -4.22
CA PRO A 28 8.63 5.00 -4.20
C PRO A 28 9.91 4.15 -4.18
N LEU A 29 9.84 2.90 -3.70
CA LEU A 29 11.01 2.03 -3.54
C LEU A 29 11.10 0.90 -4.56
N ARG A 30 9.96 0.33 -4.98
CA ARG A 30 9.93 -0.93 -5.74
C ARG A 30 8.71 -1.03 -6.66
N TRP A 31 8.87 -1.81 -7.72
CA TRP A 31 7.77 -2.30 -8.55
C TRP A 31 7.18 -3.59 -7.99
N HIS A 32 5.85 -3.67 -8.03
CA HIS A 32 5.08 -4.83 -7.63
C HIS A 32 4.14 -5.24 -8.76
N VAL A 33 3.79 -6.52 -8.79
CA VAL A 33 2.66 -7.05 -9.57
C VAL A 33 1.59 -7.45 -8.58
N ARG A 34 0.41 -6.84 -8.72
CA ARG A 34 -0.79 -7.30 -8.02
C ARG A 34 -1.42 -8.44 -8.79
N ALA A 35 -1.66 -9.55 -8.10
CA ALA A 35 -2.11 -10.79 -8.69
C ALA A 35 -2.92 -11.63 -7.71
N TYR A 36 -3.85 -12.43 -8.22
CA TYR A 36 -4.43 -13.51 -7.44
C TYR A 36 -3.43 -14.66 -7.30
N CYS A 37 -3.16 -15.10 -6.07
CA CYS A 37 -2.26 -16.21 -5.78
C CYS A 37 -3.05 -17.50 -5.55
N GLU A 38 -2.90 -18.50 -6.43
CA GLU A 38 -3.66 -19.76 -6.32
C GLU A 38 -3.35 -20.52 -5.02
N LYS A 39 -2.08 -20.48 -4.57
CA LYS A 39 -1.66 -21.11 -3.32
C LYS A 39 -2.34 -20.50 -2.09
N ASN A 40 -2.49 -19.17 -2.06
CA ASN A 40 -3.06 -18.45 -0.93
C ASN A 40 -4.56 -18.17 -1.06
N ARG A 41 -5.11 -18.37 -2.27
CA ARG A 41 -6.49 -18.06 -2.64
C ARG A 41 -6.88 -16.61 -2.34
N ASP A 42 -5.97 -15.68 -2.66
CA ASP A 42 -6.10 -14.27 -2.28
C ASP A 42 -5.28 -13.35 -3.22
N PHE A 43 -5.70 -12.09 -3.33
CA PHE A 43 -5.00 -11.05 -4.11
C PHE A 43 -3.85 -10.44 -3.32
N ARG A 44 -2.65 -10.49 -3.90
CA ARG A 44 -1.40 -10.09 -3.24
C ARG A 44 -0.48 -9.35 -4.17
N ASP A 45 0.43 -8.59 -3.56
CA ASP A 45 1.44 -7.82 -4.27
C ASP A 45 2.79 -8.56 -4.24
N PHE A 46 3.30 -8.91 -5.41
CA PHE A 46 4.57 -9.62 -5.59
C PHE A 46 5.64 -8.64 -6.03
N VAL A 47 6.78 -8.61 -5.34
CA VAL A 47 7.89 -7.70 -5.69
C VAL A 47 8.55 -8.21 -6.96
N LEU A 48 8.64 -7.37 -7.99
CA LEU A 48 9.11 -7.77 -9.32
C LEU A 48 10.55 -8.34 -9.30
N SER A 49 11.43 -7.77 -8.48
CA SER A 49 12.84 -8.20 -8.36
C SER A 49 13.05 -9.57 -7.71
N ARG A 50 12.00 -10.19 -7.19
CA ARG A 50 12.04 -11.52 -6.55
C ARG A 50 11.63 -12.66 -7.48
N PHE A 51 11.23 -12.35 -8.70
CA PHE A 51 10.94 -13.35 -9.72
C PHE A 51 12.27 -13.99 -10.17
N ARG A 52 12.29 -15.31 -10.33
CA ARG A 52 13.47 -16.09 -10.72
C ARG A 52 13.35 -16.71 -12.10
N GLY A 53 12.13 -16.99 -12.52
CA GLY A 53 11.82 -17.47 -13.86
C GLY A 53 10.31 -17.57 -14.04
N ILE A 54 9.87 -17.60 -15.30
CA ILE A 54 8.53 -18.02 -15.66
C ILE A 54 8.64 -19.47 -16.13
N ASN A 55 8.03 -20.38 -15.38
CA ASN A 55 8.09 -21.81 -15.64
C ASN A 55 7.06 -22.24 -16.70
N GLY A 56 5.96 -21.48 -16.83
CA GLY A 56 4.92 -21.77 -17.81
C GLY A 56 3.69 -20.88 -17.69
N ILE A 57 2.74 -21.10 -18.60
CA ILE A 57 1.39 -20.50 -18.56
C ILE A 57 0.42 -21.60 -18.15
N GLU A 58 -0.33 -21.32 -17.09
CA GLU A 58 -1.28 -22.26 -16.48
C GLU A 58 -2.71 -21.79 -16.72
N GLY A 59 -3.31 -22.22 -17.84
CA GLY A 59 -4.71 -21.98 -18.19
C GLY A 59 -5.17 -20.51 -18.11
N ASP A 60 -6.48 -20.31 -18.03
CA ASP A 60 -7.09 -18.99 -17.89
C ASP A 60 -7.19 -18.55 -16.42
N ALA A 61 -7.27 -17.24 -16.21
CA ALA A 61 -7.48 -16.65 -14.90
C ALA A 61 -8.98 -16.56 -14.59
N GLU A 62 -9.44 -17.25 -13.55
CA GLU A 62 -10.81 -17.11 -13.04
C GLU A 62 -10.97 -15.86 -12.17
N MET A 63 -9.94 -15.56 -11.37
CA MET A 63 -9.87 -14.38 -10.51
C MET A 63 -9.12 -13.27 -11.24
N THR A 64 -9.88 -12.36 -11.83
CA THR A 64 -9.40 -11.18 -12.55
C THR A 64 -9.44 -9.95 -11.66
N LYS A 65 -9.05 -8.80 -12.23
CA LYS A 65 -9.05 -7.52 -11.52
C LYS A 65 -10.43 -7.17 -10.95
N GLU A 66 -11.50 -7.61 -11.59
CA GLU A 66 -12.88 -7.32 -11.23
C GLU A 66 -13.29 -7.96 -9.89
N GLN A 67 -12.70 -9.10 -9.54
CA GLN A 67 -12.96 -9.80 -8.27
C GLN A 67 -12.05 -9.34 -7.13
N ASP A 68 -11.08 -8.45 -7.40
CA ASP A 68 -10.23 -7.89 -6.36
C ASP A 68 -10.93 -6.75 -5.63
N GLU A 69 -11.67 -7.09 -4.58
CA GLU A 69 -12.44 -6.13 -3.78
C GLU A 69 -11.56 -5.01 -3.21
N ARG A 70 -10.36 -5.32 -2.71
CA ARG A 70 -9.44 -4.31 -2.18
C ARG A 70 -8.89 -3.40 -3.26
N TRP A 71 -8.69 -3.92 -4.47
CA TRP A 71 -8.29 -3.10 -5.59
C TRP A 71 -9.43 -2.18 -6.05
N ASN A 72 -10.66 -2.68 -6.12
CA ASN A 72 -11.81 -1.92 -6.61
C ASN A 72 -12.44 -1.01 -5.56
N THR A 73 -12.11 -1.19 -4.28
CA THR A 73 -12.49 -0.28 -3.20
C THR A 73 -11.51 0.88 -3.11
N THR A 74 -12.04 2.11 -3.07
CA THR A 74 -11.28 3.33 -2.83
C THR A 74 -11.66 3.93 -1.49
N ILE A 75 -10.69 4.42 -0.74
CA ILE A 75 -10.88 5.11 0.54
C ILE A 75 -10.14 6.44 0.54
N ASP A 76 -10.64 7.39 1.31
CA ASP A 76 -9.98 8.69 1.47
C ASP A 76 -9.02 8.64 2.66
N ILE A 77 -7.85 9.22 2.52
CA ILE A 77 -6.94 9.51 3.63
C ILE A 77 -7.03 11.01 3.91
N VAL A 78 -7.38 11.36 5.15
CA VAL A 78 -7.49 12.75 5.60
C VAL A 78 -6.26 13.12 6.42
N LEU A 79 -5.32 13.83 5.80
CA LEU A 79 -4.14 14.35 6.48
C LEU A 79 -4.44 15.67 7.18
N VAL A 80 -3.89 15.81 8.38
CA VAL A 80 -3.88 17.04 9.18
C VAL A 80 -2.47 17.28 9.73
N PRO A 81 -2.08 18.52 10.05
CA PRO A 81 -0.85 18.76 10.79
C PRO A 81 -0.93 18.11 12.18
N ASP A 82 0.21 17.72 12.73
CA ASP A 82 0.27 17.21 14.11
C ASP A 82 -0.28 18.26 15.08
N SER A 83 -1.23 17.86 15.92
CA SER A 83 -1.95 18.76 16.82
C SER A 83 -1.06 19.38 17.89
N ARG A 84 0.10 18.77 18.17
CA ARG A 84 1.09 19.20 19.16
C ARG A 84 2.03 20.30 18.64
N LEU A 85 2.02 20.57 17.34
CA LEU A 85 2.77 21.67 16.74
C LEU A 85 2.15 23.03 17.11
N THR A 86 2.98 24.08 17.14
CA THR A 86 2.50 25.46 17.28
C THR A 86 1.70 25.90 16.05
N ASP A 87 0.88 26.93 16.17
CA ASP A 87 0.05 27.41 15.05
C ASP A 87 0.91 27.83 13.84
N TYR A 88 2.07 28.44 14.10
CA TYR A 88 3.03 28.78 13.05
C TYR A 88 3.60 27.54 12.35
N GLN A 89 3.97 26.51 13.11
CA GLN A 89 4.43 25.24 12.53
C GLN A 89 3.33 24.53 11.74
N LYS A 90 2.09 24.51 12.26
CA LYS A 90 0.94 23.94 11.54
C LYS A 90 0.68 24.65 10.22
N ALA A 91 0.85 25.98 10.16
CA ALA A 91 0.72 26.74 8.93
C ALA A 91 1.77 26.34 7.88
N ILE A 92 3.04 26.16 8.28
CA ILE A 92 4.10 25.66 7.39
C ILE A 92 3.74 24.28 6.84
N ILE A 93 3.37 23.33 7.71
CA ILE A 93 3.02 21.97 7.28
C ILE A 93 1.77 21.97 6.37
N ALA A 94 0.80 22.83 6.64
CA ALA A 94 -0.37 22.97 5.79
C ALA A 94 -0.01 23.45 4.38
N GLU A 95 0.97 24.35 4.25
CA GLU A 95 1.48 24.80 2.97
C GLU A 95 2.27 23.70 2.23
N ASP A 96 3.19 23.02 2.92
CA ASP A 96 4.01 21.93 2.35
C ASP A 96 3.17 20.79 1.75
N TYR A 97 2.06 20.45 2.41
CA TYR A 97 1.15 19.38 1.98
C TYR A 97 -0.04 19.87 1.15
N ASN A 98 -0.07 21.17 0.80
CA ASN A 98 -1.16 21.81 0.07
C ASN A 98 -2.55 21.51 0.68
N MET A 99 -2.65 21.70 1.99
CA MET A 99 -3.86 21.49 2.77
C MET A 99 -4.84 22.65 2.53
N GLN A 100 -6.13 22.31 2.43
CA GLN A 100 -7.23 23.26 2.33
C GLN A 100 -8.03 23.21 3.63
N HIS A 101 -8.26 24.37 4.26
CA HIS A 101 -8.91 24.46 5.58
C HIS A 101 -8.27 23.53 6.63
N GLY A 102 -6.93 23.43 6.63
CA GLY A 102 -6.15 22.61 7.56
C GLY A 102 -6.20 21.10 7.30
N LYS A 103 -6.68 20.67 6.12
CA LYS A 103 -6.76 19.25 5.74
C LYS A 103 -6.27 19.01 4.31
N ARG A 104 -5.58 17.89 4.08
CA ARG A 104 -5.36 17.35 2.73
C ARG A 104 -6.07 16.02 2.62
N VAL A 105 -7.05 15.93 1.73
CA VAL A 105 -7.77 14.69 1.44
C VAL A 105 -7.29 14.17 0.09
N PHE A 106 -6.97 12.88 0.03
CA PHE A 106 -6.69 12.20 -1.23
C PHE A 106 -7.19 10.76 -1.17
N SER A 107 -7.66 10.27 -2.32
CA SER A 107 -8.24 8.95 -2.44
C SER A 107 -7.19 7.93 -2.88
N VAL A 108 -7.22 6.75 -2.28
CA VAL A 108 -6.32 5.63 -2.59
C VAL A 108 -7.11 4.33 -2.64
N ARG A 109 -6.69 3.39 -3.50
CA ARG A 109 -7.25 2.04 -3.49
C ARG A 109 -6.94 1.36 -2.15
N SER A 110 -7.89 0.63 -1.58
CA SER A 110 -7.74 -0.09 -0.30
C SER A 110 -6.52 -1.03 -0.30
N ALA A 111 -6.23 -1.66 -1.45
CA ALA A 111 -5.03 -2.46 -1.68
C ALA A 111 -3.71 -1.68 -1.51
N LEU A 112 -3.71 -0.37 -1.76
CA LEU A 112 -2.51 0.48 -1.81
C LEU A 112 -2.33 1.34 -0.55
N VAL A 113 -3.25 1.27 0.41
CA VAL A 113 -3.16 2.00 1.68
C VAL A 113 -1.84 1.76 2.42
N PRO A 114 -1.33 0.52 2.55
CA PRO A 114 -0.04 0.30 3.22
C PRO A 114 1.10 1.07 2.58
N TYR A 115 1.12 1.16 1.24
CA TYR A 115 2.16 1.89 0.50
C TYR A 115 2.01 3.40 0.62
N ALA A 116 0.77 3.91 0.61
CA ALA A 116 0.52 5.34 0.81
C ALA A 116 0.98 5.81 2.20
N VAL A 117 0.67 5.02 3.23
CA VAL A 117 1.09 5.27 4.62
C VAL A 117 2.62 5.26 4.74
N GLN A 118 3.28 4.26 4.13
CA GLN A 118 4.74 4.19 4.11
C GLN A 118 5.37 5.38 3.36
N ALA A 119 4.80 5.79 2.23
CA ALA A 119 5.29 6.95 1.46
C ALA A 119 5.18 8.27 2.23
N LEU A 120 4.22 8.37 3.16
CA LEU A 120 4.05 9.49 4.07
C LEU A 120 4.91 9.38 5.34
N ASN A 121 5.73 8.33 5.46
CA ASN A 121 6.53 8.02 6.64
C ASN A 121 5.70 7.99 7.95
N LEU A 122 4.48 7.46 7.86
CA LEU A 122 3.58 7.34 8.99
C LEU A 122 3.60 5.92 9.56
N ASP A 123 3.69 5.81 10.89
CA ASP A 123 3.37 4.59 11.62
C ASP A 123 1.96 4.73 12.20
N LEU A 124 1.02 3.87 11.78
CA LEU A 124 -0.36 3.94 12.28
C LEU A 124 -0.51 3.35 13.68
N ALA A 125 0.45 2.54 14.14
CA ALA A 125 0.42 1.89 15.45
C ALA A 125 1.11 2.74 16.54
N LYS A 126 1.96 3.69 16.14
CA LYS A 126 2.77 4.50 17.05
C LYS A 126 2.66 5.98 16.73
N ILE A 127 2.61 6.81 17.77
CA ILE A 127 2.83 8.25 17.64
C ILE A 127 4.25 8.54 18.10
N GLU A 128 5.02 9.26 17.29
CA GLU A 128 6.38 9.66 17.66
C GLU A 128 6.36 10.62 18.85
N ALA A 129 7.36 10.53 19.73
CA ALA A 129 7.43 11.35 20.94
C ALA A 129 7.56 12.85 20.61
N ARG A 130 8.25 13.17 19.51
CA ARG A 130 8.50 14.54 19.05
C ARG A 130 7.64 14.86 17.83
N PRO A 131 6.78 15.90 17.87
CA PRO A 131 5.95 16.28 16.72
C PRO A 131 6.77 16.80 15.54
N GLU A 132 8.03 17.21 15.74
CA GLU A 132 8.91 17.57 14.63
C GLU A 132 9.36 16.34 13.82
N ALA A 133 9.36 15.14 14.44
CA ALA A 133 9.64 13.87 13.77
C ALA A 133 8.39 13.27 13.08
N GLN A 134 7.19 13.68 13.50
CA GLN A 134 5.91 13.29 12.91
C GLN A 134 5.07 14.55 12.69
N GLN A 135 5.25 15.17 11.53
CA GLN A 135 4.66 16.48 11.23
C GLN A 135 3.18 16.42 10.85
N ILE A 136 2.70 15.25 10.43
CA ILE A 136 1.34 15.00 9.96
C ILE A 136 0.69 13.84 10.71
N MET A 137 -0.64 13.83 10.72
CA MET A 137 -1.47 12.76 11.27
C MET A 137 -2.60 12.41 10.31
N VAL A 138 -3.21 11.24 10.52
CA VAL A 138 -4.40 10.79 9.79
C VAL A 138 -5.63 11.01 10.66
N ALA A 139 -6.53 11.91 10.24
CA ALA A 139 -7.72 12.23 11.01
C ALA A 139 -8.75 11.09 11.03
N ASN A 140 -8.88 10.33 9.95
CA ASN A 140 -9.73 9.14 9.86
C ASN A 140 -8.96 7.85 10.13
N LEU A 141 -8.16 7.84 11.20
CA LEU A 141 -7.20 6.76 11.50
C LEU A 141 -7.84 5.36 11.55
N ASP A 142 -9.01 5.22 12.18
CA ASP A 142 -9.67 3.93 12.33
C ASP A 142 -10.09 3.32 10.98
N GLU A 143 -10.53 4.17 10.05
CA GLU A 143 -10.84 3.74 8.70
C GLU A 143 -9.57 3.31 7.97
N VAL A 144 -8.53 4.16 7.96
CA VAL A 144 -7.27 3.85 7.29
C VAL A 144 -6.62 2.57 7.85
N LYS A 145 -6.71 2.34 9.17
CA LYS A 145 -6.21 1.11 9.81
C LYS A 145 -6.88 -0.16 9.29
N ARG A 146 -8.20 -0.15 9.03
CA ARG A 146 -8.92 -1.31 8.46
C ARG A 146 -8.44 -1.71 7.07
N HIS A 147 -7.76 -0.79 6.37
CA HIS A 147 -7.20 -1.04 5.04
C HIS A 147 -5.68 -1.16 5.05
N ALA A 148 -5.01 -0.87 6.16
CA ALA A 148 -3.56 -1.00 6.29
C ALA A 148 -3.12 -2.41 6.69
N PHE A 149 -3.98 -3.16 7.39
CA PHE A 149 -3.70 -4.48 7.95
C PHE A 149 -4.63 -5.56 7.37
#